data_AF-A0A7H8S848-F1
#
_entry.id   AF-A0A7H8S848-F1
#
_cell.length_a   1.000
_cell.length_b   1.000
_cell.length_c   1.000
_cell.angle_alpha   90.00
_cell.angle_beta   90.00
_cell.angle_gamma   90.00
#
_symmetry.space_group_name_H-M   'P 1'
#
loop_
_entity.id
_entity.type
_entity.pdbx_description
1 polymer ?
#
loop_
_entity_poly.entity_id
_entity_poly.type
_entity_poly.pdbx_seq_one_letter_code
_entity_poly.pdbx_strand_id
1 'polypeptide(L)' 'MARDEPFFCILFRKVTLGWPKHGPYDRVIVTASVSRVPDELLEQLDAGGRMTIPVGG' A
#
# COMPACT_ATOMS: atom_id res chain seq x y z
N MET A 1 22.25 0.36 8.48
CA MET A 1 21.18 -0.50 7.91
C MET A 1 19.95 0.37 7.65
N ALA A 2 20.15 1.46 6.91
CA ALA A 2 19.10 2.21 6.28
C ALA A 2 18.87 1.50 4.95
N ARG A 3 17.69 0.92 4.76
CA ARG A 3 17.20 0.60 3.41
C ARG A 3 16.33 1.79 3.07
N ASP A 4 16.79 2.55 2.10
CA ASP A 4 16.41 3.91 1.81
C ASP A 4 14.99 3.96 1.23
N GLU A 5 14.01 3.92 2.13
CA GLU A 5 12.58 4.31 2.03
C GLU A 5 11.81 3.94 0.75
N PRO A 6 10.79 3.07 0.90
CA PRO A 6 9.46 3.56 0.55
C PRO A 6 8.42 3.19 1.62
N PHE A 7 8.36 3.89 2.75
CA PHE A 7 7.07 4.00 3.45
C PHE A 7 6.10 4.77 2.55
N PHE A 8 5.37 4.06 1.69
CA PHE A 8 4.36 4.67 0.85
C PHE A 8 3.07 4.89 1.65
N CYS A 9 2.91 6.10 2.17
CA CYS A 9 1.65 6.59 2.71
C CYS A 9 0.78 7.04 1.53
N ILE A 10 -0.29 6.31 1.22
CA ILE A 10 -1.20 6.68 0.13
C ILE A 10 -2.05 7.88 0.58
N LEU A 11 -1.53 9.08 0.38
CA LEU A 11 -2.29 10.32 0.42
C LEU A 11 -2.29 10.89 -1.00
N PHE A 12 -3.20 10.44 -1.88
CA PHE A 12 -3.95 11.27 -2.84
C PHE A 12 -4.78 10.45 -3.85
N ARG A 13 -6.00 10.95 -4.09
CA ARG A 13 -6.92 10.76 -5.24
C ARG A 13 -7.60 9.40 -5.45
N LYS A 14 -6.92 8.25 -5.43
CA LYS A 14 -7.57 6.91 -5.55
C LYS A 14 -6.70 5.79 -4.96
N VAL A 15 -7.02 5.33 -3.75
CA VAL A 15 -6.29 4.26 -3.04
C VAL A 15 -6.10 2.99 -3.86
N THR A 16 -7.06 2.64 -4.72
CA THR A 16 -7.04 1.35 -5.42
C THR A 16 -5.97 1.22 -6.51
N LEU A 17 -5.34 2.30 -6.99
CA LEU A 17 -4.35 2.17 -8.08
C LEU A 17 -2.91 1.97 -7.59
N GLY A 18 -2.61 2.36 -6.34
CA GLY A 18 -1.23 2.34 -5.83
C GLY A 18 -0.25 3.13 -6.70
N TRP A 19 1.01 2.68 -6.73
CA TRP A 19 2.05 3.23 -7.59
C TRP A 19 3.00 2.12 -8.11
N PRO A 20 2.55 1.34 -9.12
CA PRO A 20 3.24 0.11 -9.55
C PRO A 20 4.70 0.29 -9.96
N LYS A 21 5.04 1.46 -10.51
CA LYS A 21 6.41 1.79 -10.97
C LYS A 21 7.44 1.85 -9.85
N HIS A 22 7.00 2.00 -8.60
CA HIS A 22 7.86 2.15 -7.43
C HIS A 22 7.81 0.94 -6.50
N GLY A 23 6.96 -0.06 -6.79
CA GLY A 23 7.00 -1.34 -6.11
C GLY A 23 8.18 -2.21 -6.58
N PRO A 24 8.38 -3.39 -5.97
CA PRO A 24 7.54 -3.97 -4.91
C PRO A 24 7.76 -3.28 -3.55
N TYR A 25 6.72 -3.26 -2.70
CA TYR A 25 6.75 -2.62 -1.38
C TYR A 25 6.91 -3.64 -0.26
N ASP A 26 7.81 -3.36 0.68
CA ASP A 26 7.87 -4.10 1.94
C ASP A 26 6.64 -3.82 2.82
N ARG A 27 6.12 -2.59 2.76
CA ARG A 27 5.02 -2.12 3.61
C ARG A 27 4.12 -1.12 2.90
N VAL A 28 2.81 -1.32 3.02
CA VAL A 28 1.79 -0.38 2.55
C VAL A 28 0.93 0.05 3.74
N ILE A 29 0.79 1.35 3.95
CA ILE A 29 -0.07 1.91 4.99
C ILE A 29 -1.10 2.80 4.32
N VAL A 30 -2.38 2.44 4.49
CA VAL A 30 -3.50 3.22 3.99
C VAL A 30 -4.16 3.92 5.16
N THR A 31 -4.27 5.24 5.10
CA THR A 31 -4.85 6.07 6.18
C THR A 31 -6.31 6.44 5.94
N ALA A 32 -6.88 6.02 4.82
CA ALA A 32 -8.30 6.18 4.47
C ALA A 32 -9.01 4.83 4.49
N SER A 33 -10.28 4.82 4.91
CA SER A 33 -11.07 3.60 4.87
C SER A 33 -11.52 3.26 3.45
N VAL A 34 -11.62 1.95 3.17
CA VAL A 34 -12.14 1.38 1.93
C VAL A 34 -13.19 0.31 2.21
N SER A 35 -14.06 0.05 1.24
CA SER A 35 -15.07 -1.02 1.35
C SER A 35 -14.47 -2.43 1.29
N ARG A 36 -13.33 -2.61 0.62
CA ARG A 36 -12.57 -3.86 0.53
C ARG A 36 -11.09 -3.57 0.29
N VAL A 37 -10.22 -4.52 0.64
CA VAL A 37 -8.79 -4.45 0.31
C VAL A 37 -8.62 -4.48 -1.21
N PRO A 38 -7.92 -3.51 -1.84
CA PRO A 38 -7.67 -3.52 -3.28
C PRO A 38 -6.62 -4.57 -3.68
N ASP A 39 -6.93 -5.39 -4.68
CA ASP A 39 -6.02 -6.41 -5.21
C ASP A 39 -4.76 -5.77 -5.80
N GLU A 40 -4.89 -4.60 -6.44
CA GLU A 40 -3.77 -3.89 -7.05
C GLU A 40 -2.70 -3.48 -6.04
N LEU A 41 -3.09 -3.20 -4.78
CA LEU A 41 -2.13 -2.90 -3.71
C LEU A 41 -1.46 -4.15 -3.15
N LEU A 42 -2.18 -5.28 -3.15
CA LEU A 42 -1.63 -6.58 -2.74
C LEU A 42 -0.60 -7.07 -3.75
N GLU A 43 -0.86 -6.92 -5.06
CA GLU A 43 0.06 -7.26 -6.14
C GLU A 43 1.36 -6.43 -6.10
N GLN A 44 1.32 -5.25 -5.49
CA GLN A 44 2.47 -4.37 -5.34
C GLN A 44 3.29 -4.68 -4.07
N LEU A 45 2.86 -5.60 -3.20
CA LEU A 45 3.66 -6.03 -2.04
C LEU A 45 4.75 -7.01 -2.46
N ASP A 46 5.92 -6.91 -1.82
CA ASP A 46 6.96 -7.92 -1.91
C ASP A 46 6.55 -9.21 -1.16
N ALA A 47 7.25 -10.31 -1.44
CA ALA A 47 7.07 -11.55 -0.72
C ALA A 47 7.38 -11.36 0.78
N GLY A 48 6.36 -11.51 1.63
CA GLY A 48 6.47 -11.25 3.06
C GLY A 48 6.24 -9.79 3.46
N GLY A 49 5.92 -8.92 2.50
CA GLY A 49 5.46 -7.56 2.71
C GLY A 49 4.16 -7.52 3.51
N ARG A 50 3.91 -6.39 4.18
CA ARG A 50 2.76 -6.24 5.08
C ARG A 50 1.93 -5.01 4.72
N MET A 51 0.61 -5.14 4.80
CA MET A 51 -0.31 -4.02 4.60
C MET A 51 -1.14 -3.77 5.85
N THR A 52 -1.31 -2.49 6.19
CA THR A 52 -2.29 -2.04 7.17
C THR A 52 -3.26 -1.10 6.48
N ILE A 53 -4.55 -1.47 6.50
CA ILE A 53 -5.62 -0.71 5.85
C ILE A 53 -6.89 -0.78 6.70
N PRO A 54 -7.51 0.36 7.04
CA PRO A 54 -8.84 0.39 7.61
C PRO A 54 -9.85 -0.12 6.57
N VAL A 55 -10.64 -1.13 6.96
CA VAL A 55 -11.73 -1.68 6.14
C VAL A 55 -13.04 -1.45 6.87
N GLY A 56 -14.03 -0.93 6.15
CA GLY A 56 -15.34 -0.57 6.71
C GLY A 56 -15.44 0.92 7.02
N GLY A 57 -16.55 1.52 6.59
CA GLY A 57 -16.92 2.91 6.89
C GLY A 57 -17.89 2.96 8.05
#